data_AF-A0A379GHN1-F1
#
_entry.id   AF-A0A379GHN1-F1
#
_cell.length_a   1.000
_cell.length_b   1.000
_cell.length_c   1.000
_cell.angle_alpha   90.00
_cell.angle_beta   90.00
_cell.angle_gamma   90.00
#
_symmetry.space_group_name_H-M   'P 1'
#
loop_
_entity.id
_entity.type
_entity.pdbx_description
1 polymer ?
#
loop_
_entity_poly.entity_id
_entity_poly.type
_entity_poly.pdbx_seq_one_letter_code
_entity_poly.pdbx_strand_id
1 'polypeptide(L)'
;MMTHSIEKARDDFPILSQQVKEKPLVYLDSAASAQKPACVMEREKQFALTQYAAVHRGIHTLSANATTLVENVRKQAAHFLGAKSEEEIVFVKGTTEGINLVAYSYSHRFLNDGDNIIITEMEHHANIVPWYMLAKQYGFHVRVIPLLANGQLDLAQLPQLIDNRTKLLAITHQSNVLGTVNPIAEIICQAREYSAQQGGELHILVDGAQSAMHQAINVSALDCDFFVCSGHKLYGPTGIGLLYGKKALLDELPPWEGGWRYDKTCAYQW
;
A
#
# COMPACT_ATOMS: atom_id res chain seq x y z
N MET A 1 -12.74 -16.53 -21.32
CA MET A 1 -14.22 -16.45 -21.30
C MET A 1 -14.60 -15.72 -20.03
N MET A 2 -15.22 -14.53 -20.11
CA MET A 2 -15.72 -13.85 -18.91
C MET A 2 -16.96 -14.58 -18.40
N THR A 3 -16.87 -15.22 -17.25
CA THR A 3 -17.93 -16.01 -16.61
C THR A 3 -18.78 -15.21 -15.63
N HIS A 4 -18.72 -13.87 -15.65
CA HIS A 4 -19.43 -13.00 -14.72
C HIS A 4 -20.29 -11.98 -15.47
N SER A 5 -21.60 -11.99 -15.20
CA SER A 5 -22.55 -11.00 -15.74
C SER A 5 -22.32 -9.67 -15.04
N ILE A 6 -22.02 -8.63 -15.83
CA ILE A 6 -21.85 -7.27 -15.33
C ILE A 6 -23.14 -6.73 -14.72
N GLU A 7 -24.29 -7.15 -15.24
CA GLU A 7 -25.62 -6.79 -14.73
C GLU A 7 -25.78 -7.29 -13.29
N LYS A 8 -25.47 -8.56 -13.02
CA LYS A 8 -25.50 -9.11 -11.65
C LYS A 8 -24.54 -8.38 -10.72
N ALA A 9 -23.33 -8.07 -11.19
CA ALA A 9 -22.37 -7.31 -10.38
C ALA A 9 -22.89 -5.90 -10.07
N ARG A 10 -23.62 -5.24 -10.97
CA ARG A 10 -24.21 -3.92 -10.74
C ARG A 10 -25.33 -3.94 -9.71
N ASP A 11 -26.10 -5.02 -9.65
CA ASP A 11 -27.18 -5.19 -8.66
C ASP A 11 -26.65 -5.15 -7.21
N ASP A 12 -25.39 -5.54 -7.00
CA ASP A 12 -24.73 -5.45 -5.69
C ASP A 12 -24.40 -4.00 -5.28
N PHE A 13 -24.50 -3.00 -6.17
CA PHE A 13 -24.17 -1.60 -5.88
C PHE A 13 -25.42 -0.70 -5.93
N PRO A 14 -26.15 -0.53 -4.82
CA PRO A 14 -27.41 0.23 -4.79
C PRO A 14 -27.29 1.66 -5.35
N ILE A 15 -26.14 2.30 -5.20
CA ILE A 15 -25.91 3.66 -5.68
C ILE A 15 -26.00 3.79 -7.22
N LEU A 16 -25.69 2.72 -7.96
CA LEU A 16 -25.69 2.75 -9.43
C LEU A 16 -27.10 2.85 -10.03
N SER A 17 -28.14 2.63 -9.23
CA SER A 17 -29.55 2.82 -9.60
C SER A 17 -30.05 4.24 -9.36
N GLN A 18 -29.23 5.14 -8.81
CA GLN A 18 -29.60 6.52 -8.57
C GLN A 18 -29.66 7.35 -9.85
N GLN A 19 -30.36 8.49 -9.76
CA GLN A 19 -30.35 9.53 -10.77
C GLN A 19 -29.61 10.77 -10.27
N VAL A 20 -28.86 11.42 -11.16
CA VAL A 20 -28.18 12.70 -10.92
C VAL A 20 -28.66 13.68 -11.99
N LYS A 21 -29.27 14.78 -11.56
CA LYS A 21 -29.88 15.78 -12.46
C LYS A 21 -30.86 15.13 -13.46
N GLU A 22 -31.77 14.30 -12.94
CA GLU A 22 -32.82 13.60 -13.70
C GLU A 22 -32.32 12.58 -14.74
N LYS A 23 -31.03 12.22 -14.70
CA LYS A 23 -30.41 11.23 -15.59
C LYS A 23 -29.84 10.06 -14.81
N PRO A 24 -29.81 8.83 -15.36
CA PRO A 24 -29.16 7.70 -14.71
C PRO A 24 -27.69 8.01 -14.37
N LEU A 25 -27.24 7.60 -13.18
CA LEU A 25 -25.85 7.77 -12.76
C LEU A 25 -24.91 6.94 -13.65
N VAL A 26 -23.92 7.63 -14.24
CA VAL A 26 -22.76 7.02 -14.90
C VAL A 26 -21.51 7.46 -14.16
N TYR A 27 -21.05 6.64 -13.22
CA TYR A 27 -19.92 6.96 -12.33
C TYR A 27 -18.59 6.49 -12.95
N LEU A 28 -17.81 7.44 -13.47
CA LEU A 28 -16.51 7.19 -14.12
C LEU A 28 -15.34 7.77 -13.32
N ASP A 29 -15.41 7.69 -11.99
CA ASP A 29 -14.42 8.27 -11.06
C ASP A 29 -13.95 7.25 -9.99
N SER A 30 -14.03 5.96 -10.31
CA SER A 30 -13.64 4.89 -9.37
C SER A 30 -12.16 4.90 -9.01
N ALA A 31 -11.29 5.48 -9.86
CA ALA A 31 -9.87 5.65 -9.58
C ALA A 31 -9.61 6.61 -8.41
N ALA A 32 -10.51 7.56 -8.15
CA ALA A 32 -10.48 8.39 -6.95
C ALA A 32 -11.00 7.61 -5.73
N SER A 33 -12.20 7.04 -5.84
CA SER A 33 -12.80 6.17 -4.82
C SER A 33 -13.89 5.31 -5.44
N ALA A 34 -13.87 4.01 -5.15
CA ALA A 34 -14.84 3.08 -5.69
C ALA A 34 -16.18 3.18 -4.94
N GLN A 35 -17.27 2.81 -5.61
CA GLN A 35 -18.54 2.55 -4.93
C GLN A 35 -18.44 1.27 -4.09
N LYS A 36 -19.39 1.05 -3.17
CA LYS A 36 -19.35 -0.06 -2.21
C LYS A 36 -20.49 -1.03 -2.50
N PRO A 37 -20.25 -2.34 -2.58
CA PRO A 37 -21.32 -3.31 -2.72
C PRO A 37 -22.10 -3.41 -1.39
N ALA A 38 -23.36 -3.84 -1.48
CA ALA A 38 -24.28 -3.93 -0.34
C ALA A 38 -23.72 -4.80 0.80
N CYS A 39 -22.98 -5.86 0.46
CA CYS A 39 -22.38 -6.77 1.44
C CYS A 39 -21.34 -6.08 2.34
N VAL A 40 -20.58 -5.10 1.83
CA VAL A 40 -19.60 -4.34 2.64
C VAL A 40 -20.33 -3.48 3.66
N MET A 41 -21.35 -2.73 3.21
CA MET A 41 -22.14 -1.85 4.08
C MET A 41 -22.90 -2.64 5.15
N GLU A 42 -23.52 -3.77 4.78
CA GLU A 42 -24.24 -4.60 5.74
C GLU A 42 -23.29 -5.26 6.74
N ARG A 43 -22.07 -5.64 6.34
CA ARG A 43 -21.08 -6.21 7.26
C ARG A 43 -20.64 -5.21 8.33
N GLU A 44 -20.36 -3.96 7.96
CA GLU A 44 -20.01 -2.90 8.90
C GLU A 44 -21.16 -2.59 9.87
N LYS A 45 -22.37 -2.45 9.32
CA LYS A 45 -23.58 -2.26 10.11
C LYS A 45 -23.81 -3.41 11.10
N GLN A 46 -23.66 -4.66 10.67
CA GLN A 46 -23.79 -5.83 11.54
C GLN A 46 -22.77 -5.80 12.68
N PHE A 47 -21.52 -5.44 12.39
CA PHE A 47 -20.48 -5.32 13.42
C PHE A 47 -20.87 -4.27 14.47
N ALA A 48 -21.27 -3.08 14.04
CA ALA A 48 -21.67 -2.00 14.92
C ALA A 48 -22.88 -2.34 15.79
N LEU A 49 -23.89 -3.01 15.23
CA LEU A 49 -25.14 -3.33 15.92
C LEU A 49 -25.01 -4.51 16.91
N THR A 50 -24.13 -5.48 16.65
CA THR A 50 -24.19 -6.78 17.36
C THR A 50 -22.84 -7.31 17.87
N GLN A 51 -21.71 -6.76 17.44
CA GLN A 51 -20.37 -7.33 17.72
C GLN A 51 -19.36 -6.31 18.27
N TYR A 52 -19.75 -5.04 18.40
CA TYR A 52 -18.83 -3.95 18.75
C TYR A 52 -18.29 -4.08 20.19
N ALA A 53 -16.97 -4.07 20.30
CA ALA A 53 -16.23 -3.94 21.55
C ALA A 53 -14.83 -3.41 21.28
N ALA A 54 -14.17 -2.87 22.30
CA ALA A 54 -12.75 -2.56 22.22
C ALA A 54 -11.95 -3.86 22.02
N VAL A 55 -10.98 -3.83 21.09
CA VAL A 55 -10.11 -4.96 20.78
C VAL A 55 -8.89 -5.00 21.70
N HIS A 56 -8.32 -6.19 21.93
CA HIS A 56 -7.10 -6.44 22.71
C HIS A 56 -7.09 -5.98 24.19
N ARG A 57 -8.23 -5.55 24.75
CA ARG A 57 -8.30 -5.00 26.13
C ARG A 57 -9.21 -5.76 27.08
N GLY A 58 -10.16 -6.55 26.57
CA GLY A 58 -11.18 -7.18 27.39
C GLY A 58 -11.07 -8.70 27.42
N ILE A 59 -11.16 -9.25 28.64
CA ILE A 59 -11.31 -10.69 28.92
C ILE A 59 -12.76 -11.14 28.60
N HIS A 60 -13.69 -10.19 28.45
CA HIS A 60 -15.09 -10.47 28.15
C HIS A 60 -15.30 -10.91 26.69
N THR A 61 -16.32 -11.75 26.49
CA THR A 61 -16.62 -12.44 25.23
C THR A 61 -16.67 -11.51 24.02
N LEU A 62 -17.32 -10.34 24.13
CA LEU A 62 -17.41 -9.40 23.00
C LEU A 62 -16.05 -8.85 22.56
N SER A 63 -15.14 -8.55 23.49
CA SER A 63 -13.78 -8.08 23.16
C SER A 63 -12.96 -9.19 22.51
N ALA A 64 -13.04 -10.43 23.04
CA ALA A 64 -12.36 -11.58 22.46
C ALA A 64 -12.86 -11.89 21.03
N ASN A 65 -14.17 -11.79 20.82
CA ASN A 65 -14.79 -11.97 19.50
C ASN A 65 -14.38 -10.86 18.52
N ALA A 66 -14.43 -9.59 18.93
CA ALA A 66 -14.01 -8.46 18.10
C ALA A 66 -12.51 -8.56 17.73
N THR A 67 -11.67 -8.98 18.67
CA THR A 67 -10.24 -9.23 18.43
C THR A 67 -10.04 -10.33 17.38
N THR A 68 -10.73 -11.46 17.53
CA THR A 68 -10.70 -12.56 16.55
C THR A 68 -11.13 -12.08 15.15
N LEU A 69 -12.15 -11.23 15.06
CA LEU A 69 -12.61 -10.69 13.77
C LEU A 69 -11.54 -9.83 13.09
N VAL A 70 -10.85 -8.97 13.84
CA VAL A 70 -9.76 -8.13 13.28
C VAL A 70 -8.59 -8.99 12.79
N GLU A 71 -8.13 -9.96 13.59
CA GLU A 71 -7.02 -10.83 13.17
C GLU A 71 -7.39 -11.75 12.01
N ASN A 72 -8.66 -12.16 11.89
CA ASN A 72 -9.15 -12.86 10.71
C ASN A 72 -9.11 -11.98 9.45
N VAL A 73 -9.41 -10.68 9.56
CA VAL A 73 -9.25 -9.73 8.44
C VAL A 73 -7.77 -9.58 8.07
N ARG A 74 -6.86 -9.57 9.05
CA ARG A 74 -5.42 -9.51 8.79
C ARG A 74 -4.93 -10.74 8.02
N LYS A 75 -5.38 -11.94 8.40
CA LYS A 75 -5.15 -13.19 7.66
C LYS A 75 -5.67 -13.13 6.22
N GLN A 76 -6.88 -12.62 6.03
CA GLN A 76 -7.46 -12.45 4.70
C GLN A 76 -6.69 -11.44 3.86
N ALA A 77 -6.24 -10.34 4.45
CA ALA A 77 -5.39 -9.34 3.78
C ALA A 77 -4.03 -9.93 3.37
N ALA A 78 -3.39 -10.72 4.24
CA ALA A 78 -2.15 -11.42 3.93
C ALA A 78 -2.33 -12.37 2.75
N HIS A 79 -3.40 -13.17 2.76
CA HIS A 79 -3.73 -14.06 1.65
C HIS A 79 -4.02 -13.28 0.36
N PHE A 80 -4.81 -12.21 0.43
CA PHE A 80 -5.17 -11.36 -0.70
C PHE A 80 -3.94 -10.75 -1.39
N LEU A 81 -2.91 -10.37 -0.63
CA LEU A 81 -1.67 -9.82 -1.16
C LEU A 81 -0.61 -10.90 -1.46
N GLY A 82 -0.84 -12.16 -1.12
CA GLY A 82 0.17 -13.22 -1.23
C GLY A 82 1.37 -13.04 -0.29
N ALA A 83 1.16 -12.48 0.91
CA ALA A 83 2.17 -12.39 1.96
C ALA A 83 2.42 -13.76 2.62
N LYS A 84 3.59 -13.95 3.23
CA LYS A 84 3.96 -15.22 3.88
C LYS A 84 3.37 -15.36 5.28
N SER A 85 3.13 -14.23 5.95
CA SER A 85 2.55 -14.19 7.28
C SER A 85 1.58 -13.03 7.45
N GLU A 86 0.58 -13.19 8.31
CA GLU A 86 -0.29 -12.09 8.76
C GLU A 86 0.47 -11.01 9.54
N GLU A 87 1.60 -11.36 10.17
CA GLU A 87 2.48 -10.41 10.85
C GLU A 87 3.20 -9.44 9.90
N GLU A 88 3.15 -9.70 8.58
CA GLU A 88 3.67 -8.79 7.56
C GLU A 88 2.66 -7.71 7.14
N ILE A 89 1.45 -7.75 7.70
CA ILE A 89 0.35 -6.82 7.37
C ILE A 89 0.12 -5.84 8.51
N VAL A 90 0.20 -4.56 8.18
CA VAL A 90 -0.06 -3.42 9.05
C VAL A 90 -1.34 -2.73 8.58
N PHE A 91 -2.27 -2.49 9.50
CA PHE A 91 -3.45 -1.67 9.20
C PHE A 91 -3.10 -0.19 9.32
N VAL A 92 -3.41 0.56 8.26
CA VAL A 92 -3.21 2.02 8.18
C VAL A 92 -4.50 2.68 7.71
N LYS A 93 -4.62 4.01 7.76
CA LYS A 93 -5.79 4.76 7.28
C LYS A 93 -5.95 4.74 5.76
N GLY A 94 -4.88 4.42 5.03
CA GLY A 94 -4.83 4.35 3.57
C GLY A 94 -3.38 4.33 3.06
N THR A 95 -3.22 4.23 1.74
CA THR A 95 -1.90 4.27 1.06
C THR A 95 -1.04 5.43 1.53
N THR A 96 -1.59 6.64 1.63
CA THR A 96 -0.83 7.82 2.06
C THR A 96 -0.25 7.66 3.45
N GLU A 97 -1.01 7.12 4.41
CA GLU A 97 -0.49 6.87 5.76
C GLU A 97 0.56 5.76 5.76
N GLY A 98 0.33 4.68 5.00
CA GLY A 98 1.31 3.59 4.85
C GLY A 98 2.65 4.07 4.30
N ILE A 99 2.64 4.94 3.28
CA ILE A 99 3.87 5.53 2.73
C ILE A 99 4.52 6.45 3.76
N ASN A 100 3.77 7.27 4.50
CA ASN A 100 4.35 8.13 5.53
C ASN A 100 4.98 7.33 6.67
N LEU A 101 4.34 6.23 7.08
CA LEU A 101 4.89 5.29 8.07
C LEU A 101 6.24 4.77 7.59
N VAL A 102 6.28 4.17 6.39
CA VAL A 102 7.53 3.62 5.84
C VAL A 102 8.54 4.74 5.68
N ALA A 103 8.19 5.87 5.07
CA ALA A 103 9.10 6.97 4.83
C ALA A 103 9.73 7.45 6.14
N TYR A 104 8.94 7.68 7.19
CA TYR A 104 9.46 8.13 8.48
C TYR A 104 10.37 7.08 9.14
N SER A 105 9.85 5.87 9.37
CA SER A 105 10.59 4.82 10.10
C SER A 105 11.82 4.36 9.33
N TYR A 106 11.71 4.21 8.00
CA TYR A 106 12.82 3.79 7.13
C TYR A 106 13.90 4.86 7.06
N SER A 107 13.53 6.13 6.88
CA SER A 107 14.51 7.22 6.84
C SER A 107 15.29 7.30 8.15
N HIS A 108 14.60 7.16 9.29
CA HIS A 108 15.25 7.16 10.60
C HIS A 108 16.25 6.01 10.78
N ARG A 109 15.95 4.83 10.22
CA ARG A 109 16.74 3.61 10.42
C ARG A 109 17.89 3.45 9.42
N PHE A 110 17.68 3.86 8.17
CA PHE A 110 18.52 3.46 7.04
C PHE A 110 19.09 4.61 6.20
N LEU A 111 18.57 5.85 6.32
CA LEU A 111 19.03 6.98 5.52
C LEU A 111 19.92 7.94 6.34
N ASN A 112 21.03 8.35 5.73
CA ASN A 112 21.97 9.34 6.26
C ASN A 112 22.17 10.50 5.27
N ASP A 113 22.90 11.51 5.71
CA ASP A 113 23.30 12.63 4.86
C ASP A 113 24.09 12.13 3.64
N GLY A 114 23.69 12.60 2.45
CA GLY A 114 24.27 12.20 1.17
C GLY A 114 23.83 10.83 0.63
N ASP A 115 23.00 10.07 1.35
CA ASP A 115 22.30 8.92 0.77
C ASP A 115 21.29 9.38 -0.30
N ASN A 116 20.72 8.45 -1.07
CA ASN A 116 19.64 8.77 -1.98
C ASN A 116 18.57 7.68 -2.07
N ILE A 117 17.39 8.10 -2.50
CA ILE A 117 16.30 7.23 -2.91
C ILE A 117 15.89 7.58 -4.33
N ILE A 118 15.18 6.66 -4.98
CA ILE A 118 14.64 6.83 -6.32
C ILE A 118 13.12 6.78 -6.27
N ILE A 119 12.47 7.73 -6.95
CA ILE A 119 11.04 7.72 -7.27
C ILE A 119 10.86 7.77 -8.79
N THR A 120 9.61 7.80 -9.28
CA THR A 120 9.31 8.03 -10.70
C THR A 120 8.59 9.35 -10.93
N GLU A 121 8.63 9.85 -12.17
CA GLU A 121 7.88 11.05 -12.56
C GLU A 121 6.35 10.83 -12.57
N MET A 122 5.87 9.58 -12.61
CA MET A 122 4.43 9.24 -12.59
C MET A 122 3.87 8.95 -11.20
N GLU A 123 4.63 9.19 -10.13
CA GLU A 123 4.15 8.94 -8.77
C GLU A 123 2.97 9.84 -8.40
N HIS A 124 2.04 9.29 -7.61
CA HIS A 124 1.04 10.09 -6.93
C HIS A 124 1.71 10.94 -5.85
N HIS A 125 1.19 12.13 -5.52
CA HIS A 125 1.79 13.01 -4.50
C HIS A 125 2.04 12.32 -3.15
N ALA A 126 1.21 11.34 -2.79
CA ALA A 126 1.40 10.50 -1.60
C ALA A 126 2.74 9.75 -1.58
N ASN A 127 3.29 9.39 -2.74
CA ASN A 127 4.58 8.74 -2.93
C ASN A 127 5.68 9.71 -3.40
N ILE A 128 5.48 11.02 -3.24
CA ILE A 128 6.47 12.07 -3.57
C ILE A 128 6.76 12.93 -2.34
N VAL A 129 5.72 13.52 -1.78
CA VAL A 129 5.83 14.56 -0.75
C VAL A 129 6.54 14.07 0.52
N PRO A 130 6.25 12.87 1.08
CA PRO A 130 6.93 12.40 2.29
C PRO A 130 8.45 12.33 2.11
N TRP A 131 8.91 11.87 0.94
CA TRP A 131 10.32 11.74 0.62
C TRP A 131 11.04 13.08 0.55
N TYR A 132 10.47 14.07 -0.14
CA TYR A 132 11.07 15.41 -0.20
C TYR A 132 11.05 16.13 1.14
N MET A 133 10.03 15.89 1.98
CA MET A 133 9.99 16.44 3.34
C MET A 133 11.13 15.88 4.18
N LEU A 134 11.30 14.56 4.19
CA LEU A 134 12.33 13.89 4.99
C LEU A 134 13.74 14.08 4.42
N ALA A 135 13.89 14.25 3.11
CA ALA A 135 15.16 14.61 2.48
C ALA A 135 15.75 15.89 3.08
N LYS A 136 14.91 16.90 3.34
CA LYS A 136 15.34 18.16 3.99
C LYS A 136 15.76 17.97 5.45
N GLN A 137 15.20 16.97 6.13
CA GLN A 137 15.46 16.71 7.54
C GLN A 137 16.71 15.83 7.74
N TYR A 138 16.90 14.84 6.87
CA TYR A 138 17.93 13.81 7.00
C TYR A 138 19.13 13.99 6.05
N GLY A 139 19.04 14.90 5.07
CA GLY A 139 20.16 15.23 4.16
C GLY A 139 20.33 14.27 2.97
N PHE A 140 19.39 13.34 2.73
CA PHE A 140 19.42 12.48 1.56
C PHE A 140 18.84 13.17 0.31
N HIS A 141 19.10 12.60 -0.86
CA HIS A 141 18.60 13.10 -2.15
C HIS A 141 17.46 12.24 -2.72
N VAL A 142 16.51 12.87 -3.42
CA VAL A 142 15.46 12.17 -4.18
C VAL A 142 15.81 12.26 -5.66
N ARG A 143 16.08 11.12 -6.28
CA ARG A 143 16.30 10.95 -7.72
C ARG A 143 15.01 10.49 -8.39
N VAL A 144 14.85 10.79 -9.68
CA VAL A 144 13.57 10.57 -10.40
C VAL A 144 13.82 9.82 -11.71
N ILE A 145 13.12 8.71 -11.92
CA ILE A 145 13.04 8.03 -13.22
C ILE A 145 12.07 8.83 -14.11
N PRO A 146 12.52 9.38 -15.24
CA PRO A 146 11.68 10.19 -16.11
C PRO A 146 10.72 9.33 -16.94
N LEU A 147 9.73 9.99 -17.54
CA LEU A 147 8.82 9.39 -18.51
C LEU A 147 9.32 9.53 -19.93
N LEU A 148 9.09 8.48 -20.71
CA LEU A 148 9.08 8.54 -22.16
C LEU A 148 7.79 9.22 -22.65
N ALA A 149 7.82 9.76 -23.86
CA ALA A 149 6.67 10.44 -24.47
C ALA A 149 5.41 9.56 -24.61
N ASN A 150 5.57 8.23 -24.55
CA ASN A 150 4.47 7.27 -24.61
C ASN A 150 3.86 6.94 -23.22
N GLY A 151 4.29 7.62 -22.15
CA GLY A 151 3.78 7.42 -20.79
C GLY A 151 4.35 6.21 -20.06
N GLN A 152 5.40 5.56 -20.60
CA GLN A 152 6.18 4.53 -19.91
C GLN A 152 7.39 5.13 -19.20
N LEU A 153 7.93 4.42 -18.21
CA LEU A 153 9.18 4.80 -17.55
C LEU A 153 10.38 4.62 -18.47
N ASP A 154 11.31 5.57 -18.47
CA ASP A 154 12.61 5.44 -19.15
C ASP A 154 13.57 4.60 -18.29
N LEU A 155 13.34 3.28 -18.25
CA LEU A 155 14.13 2.34 -17.45
C LEU A 155 15.60 2.26 -17.87
N ALA A 156 15.96 2.76 -19.06
CA ALA A 156 17.36 2.84 -19.50
C ALA A 156 18.20 3.79 -18.62
N GLN A 157 17.55 4.67 -17.84
CA GLN A 157 18.22 5.58 -16.91
C GLN A 157 18.58 4.92 -15.57
N LEU A 158 17.97 3.77 -15.22
CA LEU A 158 18.19 3.10 -13.92
C LEU A 158 19.68 2.94 -13.54
N PRO A 159 20.58 2.50 -14.44
CA PRO A 159 22.01 2.33 -14.09
C PRO A 159 22.71 3.63 -13.69
N GLN A 160 22.24 4.78 -14.19
CA GLN A 160 22.82 6.09 -13.90
C GLN A 160 22.27 6.68 -12.60
N LEU A 161 21.08 6.25 -12.20
CA LEU A 161 20.41 6.70 -10.98
C LEU A 161 20.80 5.87 -9.75
N ILE A 162 21.29 4.64 -9.94
CA ILE A 162 21.68 3.74 -8.85
C ILE A 162 23.18 3.82 -8.59
N ASP A 163 23.54 4.08 -7.34
CA ASP A 163 24.90 4.04 -6.80
C ASP A 163 24.94 3.30 -5.45
N ASN A 164 26.12 3.19 -4.85
CA ASN A 164 26.32 2.52 -3.56
C ASN A 164 25.63 3.20 -2.36
N ARG A 165 25.05 4.39 -2.56
CA ARG A 165 24.30 5.17 -1.57
C ARG A 165 22.80 5.16 -1.84
N THR A 166 22.35 4.44 -2.87
CA THR A 166 20.94 4.29 -3.18
C THR A 166 20.32 3.27 -2.23
N LYS A 167 19.39 3.70 -1.37
CA LYS A 167 18.83 2.85 -0.31
C LYS A 167 17.42 2.37 -0.57
N LEU A 168 16.63 3.10 -1.35
CA LEU A 168 15.23 2.78 -1.60
C LEU A 168 14.82 3.16 -3.02
N LEU A 169 14.05 2.29 -3.68
CA LEU A 169 13.25 2.62 -4.86
C LEU A 169 11.77 2.58 -4.45
N ALA A 170 11.09 3.72 -4.52
CA ALA A 170 9.65 3.83 -4.29
C ALA A 170 8.93 4.06 -5.64
N ILE A 171 8.06 3.13 -6.03
CA ILE A 171 7.51 3.08 -7.38
C ILE A 171 6.01 2.72 -7.38
N THR A 172 5.23 3.36 -8.23
CA THR A 172 3.84 2.98 -8.47
C THR A 172 3.73 1.71 -9.31
N HIS A 173 2.86 0.78 -8.91
CA HIS A 173 2.54 -0.41 -9.71
C HIS A 173 1.68 -0.05 -10.92
N GLN A 174 0.73 0.85 -10.74
CA GLN A 174 -0.15 1.34 -11.80
C GLN A 174 -0.46 2.82 -11.62
N SER A 175 -0.16 3.61 -12.65
CA SER A 175 -0.42 5.05 -12.65
C SER A 175 -1.92 5.35 -12.53
N ASN A 176 -2.28 6.25 -11.61
CA ASN A 176 -3.66 6.71 -11.44
C ASN A 176 -4.13 7.67 -12.52
N VAL A 177 -3.21 8.20 -13.35
CA VAL A 177 -3.51 9.17 -14.41
C VAL A 177 -3.42 8.49 -15.78
N LEU A 178 -2.28 7.85 -16.06
CA LEU A 178 -2.00 7.28 -17.37
C LEU A 178 -2.56 5.86 -17.53
N GLY A 179 -2.87 5.19 -16.41
CA GLY A 179 -3.25 3.77 -16.41
C GLY A 179 -2.10 2.81 -16.72
N THR A 180 -0.88 3.32 -16.97
CA THR A 180 0.33 2.53 -17.21
C THR A 180 0.55 1.53 -16.07
N VAL A 181 0.67 0.25 -16.41
CA VAL A 181 1.06 -0.82 -15.48
C VAL A 181 2.56 -1.04 -15.64
N ASN A 182 3.32 -0.79 -14.58
CA ASN A 182 4.78 -0.97 -14.60
C ASN A 182 5.14 -2.45 -14.41
N PRO A 183 6.16 -2.98 -15.11
CA PRO A 183 6.63 -4.36 -14.93
C PRO A 183 7.45 -4.49 -13.64
N ILE A 184 6.77 -4.44 -12.48
CA ILE A 184 7.41 -4.31 -11.17
C ILE A 184 8.44 -5.40 -10.88
N ALA A 185 8.14 -6.67 -11.19
CA ALA A 185 9.08 -7.76 -10.94
C ALA A 185 10.40 -7.59 -11.72
N GLU A 186 10.32 -7.15 -12.98
CA GLU A 186 11.49 -6.89 -13.83
C GLU A 186 12.29 -5.70 -13.32
N ILE A 187 11.61 -4.62 -12.93
CA ILE A 187 12.24 -3.42 -12.36
C ILE A 187 12.97 -3.77 -11.05
N ILE A 188 12.34 -4.54 -10.16
CA ILE A 188 12.96 -4.97 -8.90
C ILE A 188 14.23 -5.78 -9.14
N CYS A 189 14.15 -6.75 -10.06
CA CYS A 189 15.29 -7.59 -10.42
C CYS A 189 16.45 -6.75 -10.94
N GLN A 190 16.21 -5.89 -11.93
CA GLN A 190 17.24 -5.04 -12.53
C GLN A 190 17.81 -4.03 -11.53
N ALA A 191 16.97 -3.35 -10.75
CA ALA A 191 17.42 -2.33 -9.81
C ALA A 191 18.31 -2.93 -8.71
N ARG A 192 17.95 -4.12 -8.19
CA ARG A 192 18.79 -4.83 -7.22
C ARG A 192 20.09 -5.35 -7.82
N GLU A 193 20.07 -5.81 -9.07
CA GLU A 193 21.29 -6.20 -9.78
C GLU A 193 22.26 -5.01 -9.90
N TYR A 194 21.78 -3.85 -10.35
CA TYR A 194 22.60 -2.65 -10.42
C TYR A 194 23.10 -2.20 -9.04
N SER A 195 22.25 -2.24 -8.01
CA SER A 195 22.67 -1.93 -6.65
C SER A 195 23.78 -2.86 -6.16
N ALA A 196 23.64 -4.17 -6.39
CA ALA A 196 24.64 -5.16 -6.00
C ALA A 196 25.98 -4.95 -6.73
N GLN A 197 25.96 -4.57 -8.01
CA GLN A 197 27.17 -4.21 -8.77
C GLN A 197 27.88 -2.98 -8.19
N GLN A 198 27.14 -2.07 -7.55
CA GLN A 198 27.69 -0.92 -6.82
C GLN A 198 28.09 -1.26 -5.38
N GLY A 199 27.89 -2.50 -4.92
CA GLY A 199 28.12 -2.91 -3.53
C GLY A 199 27.10 -2.33 -2.53
N GLY A 200 25.93 -1.92 -3.02
CA GLY A 200 24.82 -1.40 -2.22
C GLY A 200 23.71 -2.42 -1.99
N GLU A 201 22.86 -2.12 -1.01
CA GLU A 201 21.62 -2.85 -0.71
C GLU A 201 20.43 -1.93 -1.00
N LEU A 202 19.46 -2.43 -1.78
CA LEU A 202 18.32 -1.66 -2.26
C LEU A 202 17.00 -2.30 -1.83
N HIS A 203 16.23 -1.55 -1.04
CA HIS A 203 14.86 -1.90 -0.71
C HIS A 203 13.85 -1.28 -1.69
N ILE A 204 12.68 -1.91 -1.81
CA ILE A 204 11.64 -1.54 -2.76
C ILE A 204 10.31 -1.27 -2.04
N LEU A 205 9.75 -0.08 -2.22
CA LEU A 205 8.37 0.24 -1.87
C LEU A 205 7.51 0.31 -3.12
N VAL A 206 6.39 -0.41 -3.13
CA VAL A 206 5.43 -0.42 -4.23
C VAL A 206 4.12 0.26 -3.83
N ASP A 207 3.76 1.36 -4.51
CA ASP A 207 2.42 1.94 -4.41
C ASP A 207 1.44 1.16 -5.30
N GLY A 208 0.63 0.32 -4.66
CA GLY A 208 -0.36 -0.54 -5.30
C GLY A 208 -1.79 -0.01 -5.26
N ALA A 209 -1.99 1.29 -4.96
CA ALA A 209 -3.31 1.86 -4.74
C ALA A 209 -4.30 1.66 -5.90
N GLN A 210 -3.82 1.63 -7.14
CA GLN A 210 -4.64 1.37 -8.33
C GLN A 210 -4.57 -0.10 -8.79
N SER A 211 -3.42 -0.77 -8.62
CA SER A 211 -3.27 -2.14 -9.10
C SER A 211 -4.11 -3.15 -8.31
N ALA A 212 -4.29 -2.92 -7.00
CA ALA A 212 -4.91 -3.91 -6.10
C ALA A 212 -6.36 -4.25 -6.47
N MET A 213 -7.08 -3.36 -7.16
CA MET A 213 -8.46 -3.61 -7.61
C MET A 213 -8.56 -4.20 -9.02
N HIS A 214 -7.47 -4.18 -9.79
CA HIS A 214 -7.47 -4.52 -11.22
C HIS A 214 -6.76 -5.83 -11.54
N GLN A 215 -5.85 -6.27 -10.66
CA GLN A 215 -5.09 -7.50 -10.86
C GLN A 215 -4.77 -8.19 -9.54
N ALA A 216 -4.58 -9.51 -9.61
CA ALA A 216 -4.12 -10.27 -8.46
C ALA A 216 -2.71 -9.83 -8.08
N ILE A 217 -2.49 -9.59 -6.79
CA ILE A 217 -1.20 -9.18 -6.24
C ILE A 217 -0.60 -10.38 -5.50
N ASN A 218 0.69 -10.62 -5.72
CA ASN A 218 1.47 -11.58 -4.95
C ASN A 218 2.81 -10.94 -4.58
N VAL A 219 2.88 -10.31 -3.41
CA VAL A 219 4.06 -9.60 -2.91
C VAL A 219 5.25 -10.53 -2.72
N SER A 220 5.01 -11.81 -2.38
CA SER A 220 6.08 -12.81 -2.29
C SER A 220 6.72 -13.11 -3.65
N ALA A 221 5.93 -13.11 -4.72
CA ALA A 221 6.40 -13.33 -6.09
C ALA A 221 7.03 -12.08 -6.70
N LEU A 222 6.49 -10.90 -6.40
CA LEU A 222 7.08 -9.61 -6.79
C LEU A 222 8.42 -9.36 -6.06
N ASP A 223 8.56 -9.90 -4.86
CA ASP A 223 9.71 -9.73 -3.96
C ASP A 223 9.98 -8.25 -3.61
N CYS A 224 8.93 -7.43 -3.54
CA CYS A 224 9.00 -6.09 -2.98
C CYS A 224 9.16 -6.14 -1.46
N ASP A 225 9.77 -5.09 -0.88
CA ASP A 225 10.03 -5.02 0.55
C ASP A 225 8.86 -4.38 1.31
N PHE A 226 8.17 -3.45 0.65
CA PHE A 226 6.92 -2.84 1.11
C PHE A 226 5.90 -2.77 -0.03
N PHE A 227 4.62 -2.93 0.29
CA PHE A 227 3.51 -2.73 -0.65
C PHE A 227 2.35 -2.05 0.07
N VAL A 228 1.74 -1.04 -0.55
CA VAL A 228 0.65 -0.26 0.08
C VAL A 228 -0.58 -0.17 -0.81
N CYS A 229 -1.77 -0.25 -0.22
CA CYS A 229 -3.03 -0.01 -0.93
C CYS A 229 -4.14 0.55 -0.01
N SER A 230 -5.17 1.14 -0.61
CA SER A 230 -6.31 1.76 0.09
C SER A 230 -7.59 0.95 -0.07
N GLY A 231 -8.31 0.70 1.03
CA GLY A 231 -9.57 -0.04 1.02
C GLY A 231 -10.66 0.65 0.20
N HIS A 232 -10.75 1.98 0.24
CA HIS A 232 -11.79 2.74 -0.47
C HIS A 232 -11.67 2.71 -2.00
N LYS A 233 -10.53 2.31 -2.55
CA LYS A 233 -10.35 2.03 -3.98
C LYS A 233 -10.64 0.56 -4.33
N LEU A 234 -10.58 -0.32 -3.33
CA LEU A 234 -10.88 -1.75 -3.43
C LEU A 234 -12.33 -2.06 -3.00
N TYR A 235 -13.29 -1.21 -3.37
CA TYR A 235 -14.71 -1.35 -3.01
C TYR A 235 -15.02 -1.43 -1.50
N GLY A 236 -14.04 -1.16 -0.64
CA GLY A 236 -14.14 -1.20 0.82
C GLY A 236 -14.46 0.16 1.44
N PRO A 237 -14.50 0.24 2.78
CA PRO A 237 -14.77 1.49 3.49
C PRO A 237 -13.62 2.50 3.39
N THR A 238 -13.91 3.75 3.76
CA THR A 238 -12.90 4.81 3.93
C THR A 238 -12.17 4.67 5.26
N GLY A 239 -10.97 5.23 5.37
CA GLY A 239 -10.22 5.27 6.63
C GLY A 239 -9.51 3.97 6.98
N ILE A 240 -9.37 3.05 6.00
CA ILE A 240 -8.58 1.83 6.14
C ILE A 240 -7.79 1.56 4.85
N GLY A 241 -6.60 1.02 5.03
CA GLY A 241 -5.68 0.56 4.00
C GLY A 241 -4.74 -0.49 4.59
N LEU A 242 -3.94 -1.06 3.71
CA LEU A 242 -2.97 -2.10 4.03
C LEU A 242 -1.58 -1.59 3.71
N LEU A 243 -0.66 -1.81 4.63
CA LEU A 243 0.78 -1.80 4.39
C LEU A 243 1.27 -3.23 4.60
N TYR A 244 1.80 -3.83 3.55
CA TYR A 244 2.66 -5.00 3.64
C TYR A 244 4.10 -4.56 3.84
N GLY A 245 4.83 -5.22 4.73
CA GLY A 245 6.28 -5.12 4.85
C GLY A 245 6.89 -6.48 5.16
N LYS A 246 8.04 -6.80 4.56
CA LYS A 246 8.77 -8.02 4.92
C LYS A 246 9.05 -8.03 6.42
N LYS A 247 8.75 -9.15 7.10
CA LYS A 247 8.86 -9.26 8.56
C LYS A 247 10.23 -8.80 9.09
N ALA A 248 11.32 -9.23 8.44
CA ALA A 248 12.68 -8.86 8.84
C ALA A 248 12.90 -7.34 8.86
N LEU A 249 12.33 -6.61 7.89
CA LEU A 249 12.42 -5.15 7.86
C LEU A 249 11.50 -4.51 8.89
N LEU A 250 10.26 -5.00 9.01
CA LEU A 250 9.32 -4.52 10.03
C LEU A 250 9.87 -4.65 11.45
N ASP A 251 10.64 -5.70 11.74
CA ASP A 251 11.28 -5.92 13.04
C ASP A 251 12.48 -4.97 13.29
N GLU A 252 13.03 -4.33 12.26
CA GLU A 252 14.12 -3.35 12.38
C GLU A 252 13.64 -1.89 12.40
N LEU A 253 12.42 -1.63 11.94
CA LEU A 253 11.89 -0.28 11.82
C LEU A 253 11.49 0.29 13.20
N PRO A 254 11.93 1.51 13.55
CA PRO A 254 11.48 2.17 14.77
C PRO A 254 9.99 2.53 14.66
N PRO A 255 9.28 2.66 15.79
CA PRO A 255 7.88 3.06 15.80
C PRO A 255 7.70 4.48 15.23
N TRP A 256 6.61 4.68 14.50
CA TRP A 256 6.22 6.01 13.99
C TRP A 256 5.30 6.75 14.97
N GLU A 257 4.13 6.18 15.29
CA GLU A 257 3.21 6.72 16.28
C GLU A 257 3.35 5.99 17.63
N GLY A 258 3.68 6.73 18.69
CA GLY A 258 3.78 6.20 20.06
C GLY A 258 2.43 6.20 20.79
N GLY A 259 2.08 5.10 21.47
CA GLY A 259 0.82 5.00 22.20
C GLY A 259 0.67 3.73 23.05
N TRP A 260 -0.54 3.49 23.55
CA TRP A 260 -0.87 2.47 24.56
C TRP A 260 -0.58 1.01 24.16
N ARG A 261 -0.36 0.72 22.87
CA ARG A 261 -0.07 -0.64 22.37
C ARG A 261 1.44 -0.93 22.28
N TYR A 262 2.28 -0.06 22.84
CA TYR A 262 3.71 -0.29 22.99
C TYR A 262 3.98 -1.09 24.28
N ASP A 263 4.43 -2.34 24.15
CA ASP A 263 5.00 -3.10 25.25
C ASP A 263 6.50 -3.35 25.00
N LYS A 264 7.34 -3.03 25.98
CA LYS A 264 8.80 -3.17 25.94
C LYS A 264 9.27 -4.62 25.81
N THR A 265 8.38 -5.60 25.95
CA THR A 265 8.71 -7.04 25.99
C THR A 265 8.12 -7.91 24.89
N CYS A 266 7.40 -7.36 23.90
CA CYS A 266 6.90 -8.14 22.77
C CYS A 266 7.41 -7.55 21.44
N ALA A 267 7.91 -8.44 20.57
CA ALA A 267 8.24 -8.13 19.19
C ALA A 267 7.09 -7.36 18.52
N TYR A 268 7.46 -6.43 17.64
CA TYR A 268 6.59 -5.48 16.97
C TYR A 268 5.29 -6.13 16.47
N GLN A 269 4.15 -5.80 17.10
CA GLN A 269 2.84 -6.13 16.55
C GLN A 269 2.30 -4.92 15.80
N TRP A 270 2.73 -4.82 14.54
CA TRP A 270 2.16 -3.90 13.56
C TRP A 270 0.69 -4.24 13.23
#